data_AF-A0A945F5P7-F1
#
_entry.id   AF-A0A945F5P7-F1
#
_cell.length_a   1.000
_cell.length_b   1.000
_cell.length_c   1.000
_cell.angle_alpha   90.00
_cell.angle_beta   90.00
_cell.angle_gamma   90.00
#
_symmetry.space_group_name_H-M   'P 1'
#
loop_
_entity.id
_entity.type
_entity.pdbx_description
1 polymer ?
#
loop_
_entity_poly.entity_id
_entity_poly.type
_entity_poly.pdbx_seq_one_letter_code
_entity_poly.pdbx_strand_id
1 'polypeptide(L)'
;MKTIFLLGSESDKDFTLKITDKLTEWGIPFEVLVASAHKVPEKVFEIVDANNKSDDELVYVTIAGRSNGLSGVTAANSVHPVIACPPHSSKEDFMVNINSTLVMPSDTPVLTVLDPGNCALAVARIFAVSNPELRSKVADKIAEIKKSFE
;
A
#
# COMPACT_ATOMS: atom_id res chain seq x y z
N MET A 1 -7.12 12.56 4.53
CA MET A 1 -6.61 11.19 4.71
C MET A 1 -7.42 10.23 3.87
N LYS A 2 -6.80 9.59 2.86
CA LYS A 2 -7.35 8.43 2.16
C LYS A 2 -6.23 7.51 1.65
N THR A 3 -6.52 6.22 1.55
CA THR A 3 -5.60 5.24 0.97
C THR A 3 -6.07 4.86 -0.42
N ILE A 4 -5.19 4.89 -1.42
CA ILE A 4 -5.52 4.44 -2.78
C ILE A 4 -4.82 3.11 -3.05
N PHE A 5 -5.61 2.06 -3.28
CA PHE A 5 -5.10 0.78 -3.74
C PHE A 5 -5.05 0.76 -5.26
N LEU A 6 -3.86 0.53 -5.81
CA LEU A 6 -3.67 0.26 -7.23
C LEU A 6 -3.31 -1.21 -7.42
N LEU A 7 -4.19 -1.92 -8.14
CA LEU A 7 -4.04 -3.33 -8.44
C LEU A 7 -3.60 -3.51 -9.89
N GLY A 8 -2.60 -4.37 -10.12
CA GLY A 8 -2.15 -4.73 -11.45
C GLY A 8 -3.14 -5.63 -12.21
N SER A 9 -3.98 -6.36 -11.47
CA SER A 9 -4.97 -7.29 -11.99
C SER A 9 -6.22 -7.37 -11.11
N GLU A 10 -7.36 -7.67 -11.72
CA GLU A 10 -8.61 -8.04 -11.03
C GLU A 10 -8.43 -9.23 -10.08
N SER A 11 -7.54 -10.16 -10.41
CA SER A 11 -7.23 -11.33 -9.58
C SER A 11 -6.62 -10.98 -8.22
N ASP A 12 -6.12 -9.76 -8.04
CA ASP A 12 -5.46 -9.32 -6.81
C ASP A 12 -6.45 -8.79 -5.77
N LYS A 13 -7.75 -8.73 -6.10
CA LYS A 13 -8.82 -8.25 -5.20
C LYS A 13 -8.91 -9.04 -3.91
N ASP A 14 -8.89 -10.36 -3.97
CA ASP A 14 -8.99 -11.22 -2.78
C ASP A 14 -7.81 -11.02 -1.82
N PHE A 15 -6.61 -10.77 -2.36
CA PHE A 15 -5.45 -10.43 -1.54
C PHE A 15 -5.61 -9.05 -0.89
N THR A 16 -6.14 -8.08 -1.65
CA THR A 16 -6.38 -6.70 -1.20
C THR A 16 -7.34 -6.65 -0.01
N LEU A 17 -8.36 -7.52 0.02
CA LEU A 17 -9.31 -7.62 1.14
C LEU A 17 -8.62 -7.80 2.49
N LYS A 18 -7.53 -8.58 2.53
CA LYS A 18 -6.73 -8.84 3.75
C LYS A 18 -6.13 -7.57 4.35
N ILE A 19 -5.96 -6.51 3.55
CA ILE A 19 -5.43 -5.20 3.97
C ILE A 19 -6.59 -4.25 4.26
N THR A 20 -7.60 -4.19 3.38
CA THR A 20 -8.71 -3.25 3.52
C THR A 20 -9.59 -3.54 4.74
N ASP A 21 -9.77 -4.81 5.10
CA ASP A 21 -10.48 -5.20 6.32
C ASP A 21 -9.77 -4.62 7.55
N LYS A 22 -8.44 -4.64 7.55
CA LYS A 22 -7.61 -4.04 8.61
C LYS A 22 -7.63 -2.52 8.59
N LEU A 23 -7.64 -1.88 7.42
CA LEU A 23 -7.81 -0.42 7.34
C LEU A 23 -9.17 0.04 7.88
N THR A 24 -10.21 -0.78 7.69
CA THR A 24 -11.54 -0.53 8.26
C THR A 24 -11.49 -0.52 9.79
N GLU A 25 -10.76 -1.46 10.41
CA GLU A 25 -10.53 -1.47 11.87
C GLU A 25 -9.81 -0.19 12.35
N TRP A 26 -8.92 0.37 11.54
CA TRP A 26 -8.24 1.64 11.82
C TRP A 26 -9.08 2.89 11.52
N GLY A 27 -10.25 2.75 10.90
CA GLY A 27 -11.10 3.87 10.48
C GLY A 27 -10.48 4.72 9.35
N ILE A 28 -9.63 4.12 8.51
CA ILE A 28 -8.95 4.81 7.41
C ILE A 28 -9.73 4.57 6.12
N PRO A 29 -10.25 5.60 5.44
CA PRO A 29 -10.98 5.43 4.19
C PRO A 29 -10.04 5.01 3.07
N PHE A 30 -10.55 4.21 2.14
CA PHE A 30 -9.77 3.72 1.02
C PHE A 30 -10.60 3.58 -0.26
N GLU A 31 -9.91 3.58 -1.39
CA GLU A 31 -10.46 3.26 -2.71
C GLU A 31 -9.63 2.15 -3.35
N VAL A 32 -10.27 1.25 -4.10
CA VAL A 32 -9.60 0.14 -4.80
C VAL A 32 -9.80 0.28 -6.29
N LEU A 33 -8.70 0.46 -7.02
CA LEU A 33 -8.68 0.70 -8.47
C LEU A 33 -7.80 -0.34 -9.15
N VAL A 34 -8.30 -0.91 -10.26
CA VAL A 34 -7.51 -1.78 -11.13
C VAL A 34 -6.93 -0.95 -12.26
N ALA A 35 -5.61 -0.83 -12.29
CA ALA A 35 -4.84 -0.09 -13.29
C ALA A 35 -3.48 -0.78 -13.49
N SER A 36 -3.30 -1.39 -14.66
CA SER A 36 -2.10 -2.17 -14.95
C SER A 36 -1.03 -1.29 -15.59
N ALA A 37 0.13 -1.17 -14.95
CA ALA A 37 1.28 -0.44 -15.51
C ALA A 37 1.78 -1.00 -16.86
N HIS A 38 1.50 -2.27 -17.17
CA HIS A 38 1.91 -2.87 -18.44
C HIS A 38 0.83 -2.81 -19.52
N LYS A 39 -0.45 -2.93 -19.14
CA LYS A 39 -1.55 -3.07 -20.10
C LYS A 39 -2.26 -1.76 -20.39
N VAL A 40 -2.36 -0.89 -19.39
CA VAL A 40 -3.12 0.38 -19.44
C VAL A 40 -2.37 1.45 -18.60
N PRO A 41 -1.08 1.74 -18.92
CA PRO A 41 -0.26 2.67 -18.14
C PRO A 41 -0.86 4.09 -18.05
N GLU A 42 -1.56 4.55 -19.08
CA GLU A 42 -2.24 5.83 -19.13
C GLU A 42 -3.23 6.00 -17.97
N LYS A 43 -3.95 4.94 -17.59
CA LYS A 43 -4.89 4.98 -16.46
C LYS A 43 -4.15 5.15 -15.13
N VAL A 44 -2.96 4.58 -14.98
CA VAL A 44 -2.12 4.78 -13.79
C VAL A 44 -1.72 6.25 -13.69
N PHE A 45 -1.27 6.85 -14.80
CA PHE A 45 -0.89 8.26 -14.84
C PHE A 45 -2.06 9.19 -14.55
N GLU A 46 -3.23 8.96 -15.13
CA GLU A 46 -4.44 9.75 -14.86
C GLU A 46 -4.80 9.76 -13.37
N ILE A 47 -4.76 8.59 -12.71
CA ILE A 47 -5.05 8.49 -11.27
C ILE A 47 -4.00 9.23 -10.44
N VAL A 48 -2.71 9.05 -10.77
CA VAL A 48 -1.60 9.69 -10.04
C VAL A 48 -1.61 11.20 -10.21
N ASP A 49 -1.78 11.70 -11.44
CA ASP A 49 -1.82 13.13 -11.74
C ASP A 49 -3.01 13.83 -11.07
N ALA A 50 -4.17 13.17 -11.00
CA ALA A 50 -5.32 13.71 -10.30
C ALA A 50 -5.05 13.84 -8.79
N ASN A 51 -4.45 12.82 -8.17
CA ASN A 51 -4.14 12.81 -6.74
C ASN A 51 -2.97 13.74 -6.38
N ASN A 52 -2.00 13.94 -7.26
CA ASN A 52 -0.92 14.92 -7.07
C ASN A 52 -1.43 16.37 -6.98
N LYS A 53 -2.58 16.66 -7.59
CA LYS A 53 -3.24 17.97 -7.56
C LYS A 53 -4.22 18.13 -6.42
N SER A 54 -4.44 17.07 -5.64
CA SER A 54 -5.34 17.10 -4.48
C SER A 54 -4.62 17.61 -3.24
N ASP A 55 -5.35 18.32 -2.38
CA ASP A 55 -4.90 18.69 -1.03
C ASP A 55 -5.09 17.55 -0.01
N ASP A 56 -5.51 16.36 -0.47
CA ASP A 56 -5.70 15.19 0.37
C ASP A 56 -4.37 14.64 0.92
N GLU A 57 -4.32 14.37 2.22
CA GLU A 57 -3.33 13.43 2.77
C GLU A 57 -3.57 12.03 2.21
N LEU A 58 -2.61 11.49 1.47
CA LEU A 58 -2.78 10.25 0.71
C LEU A 58 -1.60 9.29 0.91
N VAL A 59 -1.91 7.99 0.90
CA VAL A 59 -0.91 6.92 0.78
C VAL A 59 -1.37 5.95 -0.30
N TYR A 60 -0.47 5.60 -1.22
CA TYR A 60 -0.72 4.53 -2.18
C TYR A 60 -0.35 3.17 -1.57
N VAL A 61 -1.20 2.17 -1.82
CA VAL A 61 -0.86 0.76 -1.61
C VAL A 61 -0.94 0.05 -2.96
N THR A 62 0.18 -0.47 -3.43
CA THR A 62 0.28 -1.13 -4.72
C THR A 62 0.33 -2.64 -4.53
N ILE A 63 -0.54 -3.34 -5.28
CA ILE A 63 -0.65 -4.80 -5.27
C ILE A 63 -0.33 -5.29 -6.69
N ALA A 64 0.86 -5.84 -6.87
CA ALA A 64 1.31 -6.36 -8.15
C ALA A 64 2.28 -7.53 -7.94
N GLY A 65 2.05 -8.61 -8.69
CA GLY A 65 2.94 -9.77 -8.75
C GLY A 65 3.78 -9.79 -10.03
N ARG A 66 4.61 -10.83 -10.14
CA ARG A 66 5.54 -11.12 -11.24
C ARG A 66 6.56 -10.01 -11.42
N SER A 67 6.54 -9.30 -12.55
CA SER A 67 7.33 -8.10 -12.78
C SER A 67 6.57 -6.92 -12.17
N ASN A 68 6.90 -6.53 -10.94
CA ASN A 68 6.23 -5.41 -10.29
C ASN A 68 6.67 -4.05 -10.87
N GLY A 69 6.11 -3.69 -12.02
CA GLY A 69 6.25 -2.36 -12.60
C GLY A 69 5.33 -1.32 -11.94
N LEU A 70 4.21 -1.75 -11.36
CA LEU A 70 3.18 -0.85 -10.84
C LEU A 70 3.67 0.00 -9.67
N SER A 71 4.37 -0.62 -8.71
CA SER A 71 4.89 0.11 -7.55
C SER A 71 5.90 1.18 -7.96
N GLY A 72 6.87 0.82 -8.81
CA GLY A 72 7.88 1.75 -9.30
C GLY A 72 7.30 2.87 -10.16
N VAL A 73 6.41 2.55 -11.10
CA VAL A 73 5.72 3.57 -11.94
C VAL A 73 4.90 4.53 -11.09
N THR A 74 4.18 4.01 -10.09
CA THR A 74 3.40 4.87 -9.18
C THR A 74 4.33 5.79 -8.38
N ALA A 75 5.41 5.24 -7.79
CA ALA A 75 6.35 6.02 -6.98
C ALA A 75 7.13 7.07 -7.78
N ALA A 76 7.51 6.76 -9.02
CA ALA A 76 8.24 7.69 -9.88
C ALA A 76 7.41 8.92 -10.30
N ASN A 77 6.08 8.83 -10.19
CA ASN A 77 5.16 9.88 -10.63
C ASN A 77 4.34 10.49 -9.49
N SER A 78 4.43 9.97 -8.27
CA SER A 78 3.61 10.40 -7.13
C SER A 78 4.40 11.28 -6.17
N VAL A 79 3.80 12.37 -5.70
CA VAL A 79 4.32 13.15 -4.56
C VAL A 79 4.00 12.50 -3.21
N HIS A 80 3.07 11.54 -3.21
CA HIS A 80 2.58 10.83 -2.03
C HIS A 80 3.35 9.52 -1.81
N PRO A 81 3.48 9.05 -0.55
CA PRO A 81 4.15 7.79 -0.24
C PRO A 81 3.51 6.59 -0.96
N VAL A 82 4.37 5.66 -1.41
CA VAL A 82 3.94 4.41 -2.03
C VAL A 82 4.41 3.23 -1.19
N ILE A 83 3.45 2.44 -0.70
CA ILE A 83 3.68 1.13 -0.09
C ILE A 83 3.40 0.06 -1.14
N ALA A 84 4.22 -0.98 -1.18
CA ALA A 84 3.98 -2.18 -1.96
C ALA A 84 3.78 -3.38 -1.03
N CYS A 85 2.69 -4.13 -1.28
CA CYS A 85 2.40 -5.38 -0.59
C CYS A 85 2.19 -6.47 -1.66
N PRO A 86 3.24 -7.21 -2.05
CA PRO A 86 3.16 -8.14 -3.17
C PRO A 86 2.22 -9.32 -2.86
N PRO A 87 1.23 -9.61 -3.71
CA PRO A 87 0.35 -10.76 -3.54
C PRO A 87 1.16 -12.05 -3.73
N HIS A 88 0.75 -13.14 -3.08
CA HIS A 88 1.38 -14.44 -3.29
C HIS A 88 0.42 -15.59 -3.00
N SER A 89 0.60 -16.69 -3.75
CA SER A 89 -0.19 -17.91 -3.66
C SER A 89 0.62 -19.15 -3.28
N SER A 90 1.95 -19.09 -3.44
CA SER A 90 2.92 -20.11 -3.02
C SER A 90 4.23 -19.48 -2.56
N LYS A 91 5.17 -20.29 -2.06
CA LYS A 91 6.51 -19.81 -1.67
C LYS A 91 7.32 -19.35 -2.88
N GLU A 92 7.19 -20.05 -4.00
CA GLU A 92 7.89 -19.73 -5.25
C GLU A 92 7.36 -18.40 -5.82
N ASP A 93 6.04 -18.25 -5.85
CA ASP A 93 5.37 -17.00 -6.26
C ASP A 93 5.77 -15.83 -5.35
N PHE A 94 5.82 -16.07 -4.04
CA PHE A 94 6.32 -15.07 -3.08
C PHE A 94 7.75 -14.63 -3.39
N MET A 95 8.67 -15.57 -3.67
CA MET A 95 10.06 -15.24 -4.00
C MET A 95 10.19 -14.46 -5.31
N VAL A 96 9.34 -14.71 -6.30
CA VAL A 96 9.32 -13.90 -7.52
C VAL A 96 8.81 -12.48 -7.22
N ASN A 97 7.70 -12.38 -6.50
CA ASN A 97 6.99 -11.11 -6.31
C ASN A 97 7.71 -10.19 -5.32
N ILE A 98 8.39 -10.75 -4.30
CA ILE A 98 9.22 -9.96 -3.38
C ILE A 98 10.43 -9.34 -4.11
N ASN A 99 11.14 -10.13 -4.92
CA ASN A 99 12.37 -9.66 -5.57
C ASN A 99 12.10 -8.53 -6.57
N SER A 100 10.99 -8.61 -7.31
CA SER A 100 10.59 -7.53 -8.21
C SER A 100 10.05 -6.28 -7.50
N THR A 101 9.67 -6.40 -6.22
CA THR A 101 9.18 -5.28 -5.41
C THR A 101 10.30 -4.57 -4.65
N LEU A 102 11.31 -5.31 -4.17
CA LEU A 102 12.37 -4.78 -3.32
C LEU A 102 13.36 -3.88 -4.05
N VAL A 103 13.65 -4.18 -5.32
CA VAL A 103 14.73 -3.52 -6.07
C VAL A 103 14.18 -2.40 -6.93
N MET A 104 14.15 -1.19 -6.38
CA MET A 104 13.77 0.03 -7.12
C MET A 104 15.01 0.76 -7.67
N PRO A 105 14.87 1.49 -8.81
CA PRO A 105 15.93 2.36 -9.30
C PRO A 105 16.13 3.57 -8.37
N SER A 106 17.24 4.29 -8.56
CA SER A 106 17.57 5.52 -7.85
C SER A 106 16.40 6.52 -7.88
N ASP A 107 16.22 7.24 -6.76
CA ASP A 107 15.22 8.30 -6.60
C ASP A 107 13.75 7.87 -6.78
N THR A 108 13.46 6.56 -6.73
CA THR A 108 12.10 6.02 -6.83
C THR A 108 11.77 5.13 -5.61
N PRO A 109 11.60 5.71 -4.41
CA PRO A 109 11.44 4.92 -3.20
C PRO A 109 10.07 4.24 -3.13
N VAL A 110 10.08 2.94 -2.83
CA VAL A 110 8.88 2.15 -2.52
C VAL A 110 9.06 1.47 -1.16
N LEU A 111 8.09 1.66 -0.26
CA LEU A 111 8.08 1.01 1.04
C LEU A 111 7.51 -0.40 0.90
N THR A 112 8.33 -1.43 1.07
CA THR A 112 7.85 -2.82 0.95
C THR A 112 7.37 -3.35 2.31
N VAL A 113 6.11 -3.76 2.40
CA VAL A 113 5.53 -4.40 3.59
C VAL A 113 4.85 -5.70 3.19
N LEU A 114 5.34 -6.83 3.70
CA LEU A 114 4.97 -8.15 3.20
C LEU A 114 3.72 -8.74 3.84
N ASP A 115 3.50 -8.44 5.13
CA ASP A 115 2.32 -8.91 5.86
C ASP A 115 1.14 -7.93 5.65
N PRO A 116 -0.04 -8.39 5.20
CA PRO A 116 -1.20 -7.54 4.93
C PRO A 116 -1.66 -6.71 6.13
N GLY A 117 -1.63 -7.27 7.35
CA GLY A 117 -2.01 -6.57 8.57
C GLY A 117 -1.01 -5.47 8.92
N ASN A 118 0.28 -5.77 8.78
CA ASN A 118 1.34 -4.78 8.93
C ASN A 118 1.31 -3.71 7.84
N CYS A 119 0.86 -4.03 6.62
CA CYS A 119 0.66 -3.04 5.57
C CYS A 119 -0.41 -2.01 6.00
N ALA A 120 -1.54 -2.46 6.52
CA ALA A 120 -2.58 -1.57 7.06
C ALA A 120 -2.07 -0.76 8.26
N LEU A 121 -1.33 -1.37 9.18
CA LEU A 121 -0.72 -0.67 10.32
C LEU A 121 0.35 0.34 9.87
N ALA A 122 1.10 0.07 8.81
CA ALA A 122 2.09 0.99 8.25
C ALA A 122 1.39 2.23 7.67
N VAL A 123 0.30 2.05 6.92
CA VAL A 123 -0.55 3.16 6.46
C VAL A 123 -1.07 3.97 7.66
N ALA A 124 -1.59 3.31 8.69
CA ALA A 124 -2.06 3.98 9.90
C ALA A 124 -0.96 4.80 10.60
N ARG A 125 0.26 4.26 10.66
CA ARG A 125 1.42 4.95 11.23
C ARG A 125 1.86 6.16 10.40
N ILE A 126 1.77 6.09 9.07
CA ILE A 126 2.06 7.24 8.20
C ILE A 126 1.09 8.37 8.51
N PHE A 127 -0.22 8.11 8.52
CA PHE A 127 -1.20 9.14 8.85
C PHE A 127 -1.16 9.61 10.32
N ALA A 128 -0.75 8.75 11.26
CA ALA A 128 -0.57 9.13 12.66
C ALA A 128 0.53 10.19 12.91
N VAL A 129 1.39 10.45 11.91
CA VAL A 129 2.38 11.54 11.99
C VAL A 129 1.69 12.91 12.07
N SER A 130 0.58 13.11 11.36
CA SER A 130 -0.20 14.35 11.39
C SER A 130 -1.54 14.23 12.14
N ASN A 131 -2.00 13.00 12.46
CA ASN A 131 -3.28 12.76 13.14
C ASN A 131 -3.09 12.27 14.60
N PRO A 132 -3.35 13.12 15.63
CA PRO A 132 -3.19 12.74 17.04
C PRO A 132 -4.13 11.63 17.52
N GLU A 133 -5.36 11.57 17.02
CA GLU A 133 -6.32 10.53 17.40
C GLU A 133 -5.82 9.16 16.93
N LEU A 134 -5.41 9.07 15.66
CA LEU A 134 -4.87 7.84 15.10
C LEU A 134 -3.56 7.44 15.78
N ARG A 135 -2.73 8.42 16.17
CA ARG A 135 -1.53 8.17 16.98
C ARG A 135 -1.85 7.52 18.32
N SER A 136 -2.90 7.98 19.00
CA SER A 136 -3.36 7.36 20.25
C SER A 136 -3.77 5.90 20.01
N LYS A 137 -4.60 5.63 18.99
CA LYS A 137 -5.01 4.26 18.64
C LYS A 137 -3.82 3.33 18.36
N VAL A 138 -2.79 3.84 17.67
CA VAL A 138 -1.55 3.08 17.41
C VAL A 138 -0.79 2.81 18.71
N ALA A 139 -0.70 3.79 19.63
CA ALA A 139 -0.05 3.62 20.91
C ALA A 139 -0.77 2.58 21.80
N ASP A 140 -2.11 2.62 21.82
CA ASP A 140 -2.94 1.65 22.53
C ASP A 140 -2.71 0.24 22.00
N LYS A 141 -2.64 0.07 20.66
CA LYS A 141 -2.35 -1.24 20.07
C LYS A 141 -0.98 -1.78 20.46
N ILE A 142 0.04 -0.92 20.56
CA ILE A 142 1.37 -1.32 21.03
C ILE A 142 1.32 -1.76 22.49
N ALA A 143 0.57 -1.05 23.34
CA ALA A 143 0.40 -1.41 24.75
C ALA A 143 -0.34 -2.75 24.92
N GLU A 144 -1.40 -2.98 24.14
CA GLU A 144 -2.14 -4.26 24.10
C GLU A 144 -1.22 -5.43 23.74
N ILE A 145 -0.40 -5.29 22.70
CA ILE A 145 0.56 -6.32 22.29
C ILE A 145 1.55 -6.60 23.42
N LYS A 146 2.12 -5.57 24.05
CA LYS A 146 3.06 -5.75 25.18
C LYS A 146 2.42 -6.52 26.33
N LYS A 147 1.17 -6.19 26.67
CA LYS A 147 0.41 -6.87 27.72
C LYS A 147 0.16 -8.35 27.41
N SER A 148 0.09 -8.76 26.14
CA SER A 148 -0.06 -10.19 25.78
C SER A 148 1.18 -11.05 26.05
N PHE A 149 2.32 -10.43 26.37
CA PHE A 149 3.55 -11.11 26.77
C PHE A 149 3.77 -11.13 28.30
N GLU A 150 2.86 -10.54 29.07
CA GLU A 150 2.82 -10.56 30.54
C GLU A 150 1.86 -11.67 31.02
#